data_AF-A0A1U8B0R3-F1
#
_entry.id   AF-A0A1U8B0R3-F1
#
_cell.length_a   1.000
_cell.length_b   1.000
_cell.length_c   1.000
_cell.angle_alpha   90.00
_cell.angle_beta   90.00
_cell.angle_gamma   90.00
#
_symmetry.space_group_name_H-M   'P 1'
#
loop_
_entity.id
_entity.type
_entity.pdbx_description
1 polymer ?
#
loop_
_entity_poly.entity_id
_entity_poly.type
_entity_poly.pdbx_seq_one_letter_code
_entity_poly.pdbx_strand_id
1 'polypeptide(L)'
;MDNQHGTRRTFRKDKPIHYTFKIQSFSSLSKNSIDKWNSCDFEVGGYKWKLSLHPKGNKNKGVKDHLSLYLAVAQTSSLPSDWEVKVIFKLFLYDQLRDKYLMLE
;
A
#
# COMPACT_ATOMS: atom_id res chain seq x y z
N MET A 1 24.27 -17.33 7.49
CA MET A 1 24.62 -16.05 8.14
C MET A 1 23.51 -15.08 7.76
N ASP A 2 22.68 -14.74 8.73
CA ASP A 2 21.42 -14.01 8.52
C ASP A 2 21.68 -12.56 8.06
N ASN A 3 21.19 -12.22 6.87
CA ASN A 3 21.13 -10.85 6.40
C ASN A 3 19.89 -10.16 6.99
N GLN A 4 19.97 -9.73 8.25
CA GLN A 4 18.95 -8.87 8.86
C GLN A 4 19.18 -7.40 8.54
N HIS A 5 18.79 -6.96 7.34
CA HIS A 5 18.22 -5.62 7.18
C HIS A 5 16.69 -5.75 7.27
N GLY A 6 16.22 -6.14 8.46
CA GLY A 6 14.82 -6.49 8.69
C GLY A 6 13.94 -5.25 8.78
N THR A 7 12.99 -5.10 7.85
CA THR A 7 11.83 -4.21 8.00
C THR A 7 11.24 -4.39 9.39
N ARG A 8 11.16 -3.31 10.19
CA ARG A 8 10.69 -3.39 11.58
C ARG A 8 9.18 -3.56 11.57
N ARG A 9 8.71 -4.67 12.12
CA ARG A 9 7.28 -5.00 12.24
C ARG A 9 6.79 -4.61 13.63
N THR A 10 5.80 -3.75 13.70
CA THR A 10 5.16 -3.36 14.98
C THR A 10 3.66 -3.56 14.91
N PHE A 11 3.03 -3.98 16.02
CA PHE A 11 1.58 -4.12 16.11
C PHE A 11 1.01 -2.98 16.95
N ARG A 12 -0.08 -2.36 16.49
CA ARG A 12 -0.77 -1.28 17.21
C ARG A 12 -2.28 -1.46 17.14
N LYS A 13 -3.01 -0.92 18.10
CA LYS A 13 -4.48 -0.93 18.09
C LYS A 13 -5.06 0.20 17.24
N ASP A 14 -4.37 1.33 17.19
CA ASP A 14 -4.84 2.52 16.49
C ASP A 14 -4.87 2.30 14.97
N LYS A 15 -5.97 2.74 14.36
CA LYS A 15 -6.17 2.73 12.91
C LYS A 15 -5.24 3.72 12.21
N PRO A 16 -4.98 3.54 10.90
CA PRO A 16 -4.29 4.54 10.10
C PRO A 16 -5.02 5.89 10.15
N ILE A 17 -4.25 6.96 10.31
CA ILE A 17 -4.79 8.31 10.50
C ILE A 17 -5.43 8.91 9.23
N HIS A 18 -4.86 8.63 8.05
CA HIS A 18 -5.22 9.33 6.83
C HIS A 18 -6.19 8.56 5.94
N TYR A 19 -5.97 7.27 5.75
CA TYR A 19 -6.74 6.50 4.78
C TYR A 19 -6.77 5.01 5.10
N THR A 20 -7.92 4.38 4.86
CA THR A 20 -8.11 2.94 5.00
C THR A 20 -8.65 2.37 3.69
N PHE A 21 -7.93 1.41 3.12
CA PHE A 21 -8.36 0.71 1.92
C PHE A 21 -8.99 -0.64 2.27
N LYS A 22 -10.33 -0.66 2.34
CA LYS A 22 -11.08 -1.89 2.62
C LYS A 22 -11.33 -2.67 1.34
N ILE A 23 -10.87 -3.91 1.28
CA ILE A 23 -11.07 -4.83 0.16
C ILE A 23 -12.09 -5.89 0.61
N GLN A 24 -13.29 -5.88 0.03
CA GLN A 24 -14.35 -6.81 0.43
C GLN A 24 -14.11 -8.24 -0.09
N SER A 25 -13.61 -8.38 -1.32
CA SER A 25 -13.49 -9.68 -2.01
C SER A 25 -12.06 -9.97 -2.48
N PHE A 26 -11.10 -9.96 -1.56
CA PHE A 26 -9.68 -10.15 -1.89
C PHE A 26 -9.40 -11.48 -2.60
N SER A 27 -10.04 -12.57 -2.18
CA SER A 27 -9.91 -13.89 -2.80
C SER A 27 -10.28 -13.87 -4.29
N SER A 28 -11.31 -13.12 -4.67
CA SER A 28 -11.72 -12.97 -6.07
C SER A 28 -10.70 -12.17 -6.88
N LEU A 29 -10.15 -11.09 -6.32
CA LEU A 29 -9.09 -10.30 -6.97
C LEU A 29 -7.84 -11.17 -7.24
N SER A 30 -7.44 -11.98 -6.27
CA SER A 30 -6.29 -12.88 -6.40
C SER A 30 -6.54 -14.01 -7.42
N LYS A 31 -7.71 -14.66 -7.38
CA LYS A 31 -8.04 -15.79 -8.28
C LYS A 31 -8.16 -15.37 -9.75
N ASN A 32 -8.76 -14.21 -10.02
CA ASN A 32 -8.97 -13.71 -11.38
C ASN A 32 -7.70 -13.14 -12.04
N SER A 33 -6.53 -13.32 -11.41
CA SER A 33 -5.23 -12.82 -11.91
C SER A 33 -5.25 -11.33 -12.25
N ILE A 34 -6.00 -10.53 -11.48
CA ILE A 34 -5.96 -9.07 -11.61
C ILE A 34 -4.57 -8.62 -11.17
N ASP A 35 -3.82 -8.04 -12.11
CA ASP A 35 -2.43 -7.65 -11.88
C ASP A 35 -2.30 -6.46 -10.94
N LYS A 36 -3.27 -5.54 -10.98
CA LYS A 36 -3.27 -4.31 -10.18
C LYS A 36 -4.69 -3.86 -9.86
N TRP A 37 -4.91 -3.40 -8.65
CA TRP A 37 -6.16 -2.80 -8.19
C TRP A 37 -5.86 -1.52 -7.40
N ASN A 38 -6.50 -0.42 -7.74
CA ASN A 38 -6.28 0.88 -7.08
C ASN A 38 -7.39 1.18 -6.08
N SER A 39 -7.06 1.88 -5.00
CA SER A 39 -8.05 2.52 -4.15
C SER A 39 -8.67 3.74 -4.85
N CYS A 40 -9.72 4.30 -4.25
CA CYS A 40 -10.11 5.68 -4.52
C CYS A 40 -8.97 6.65 -4.19
N ASP A 41 -8.99 7.80 -4.84
CA ASP A 41 -8.08 8.91 -4.53
C ASP A 41 -8.43 9.50 -3.15
N PHE A 42 -7.41 9.93 -2.42
CA PHE A 42 -7.55 10.63 -1.14
C PHE A 42 -6.54 11.76 -1.02
N GLU A 43 -6.86 12.81 -0.26
CA GLU A 43 -6.03 14.02 -0.21
C GLU A 43 -5.35 14.19 1.15
N VAL A 44 -4.03 14.38 1.13
CA VAL A 44 -3.21 14.66 2.33
C VAL A 44 -2.08 15.59 1.93
N GLY A 45 -1.88 16.65 2.73
CA GLY A 45 -0.77 17.59 2.53
C GLY A 45 -0.84 18.35 1.20
N GLY A 46 -2.04 18.55 0.64
CA GLY A 46 -2.24 19.24 -0.64
C GLY A 46 -1.99 18.39 -1.90
N TYR A 47 -1.75 17.08 -1.73
CA TYR A 47 -1.58 16.15 -2.84
C TYR A 47 -2.66 15.09 -2.82
N LYS A 48 -3.09 14.65 -4.00
CA LYS A 48 -3.96 13.50 -4.16
C LYS A 48 -3.12 12.22 -4.29
N TRP A 49 -3.50 11.23 -3.52
CA TRP A 49 -2.82 9.95 -3.39
C TRP A 49 -3.78 8.82 -3.70
N LYS A 50 -3.23 7.65 -4.02
CA LYS A 50 -3.95 6.38 -4.08
C LYS A 50 -3.05 5.24 -3.65
N LEU A 51 -3.66 4.17 -3.15
CA LEU A 51 -2.98 2.92 -2.91
C LEU A 51 -3.10 2.00 -4.12
N SER A 52 -1.97 1.49 -4.61
CA SER A 52 -1.90 0.52 -5.71
C SER A 52 -1.56 -0.85 -5.15
N LEU A 53 -2.53 -1.76 -5.22
CA LEU A 53 -2.44 -3.13 -4.73
C LEU A 53 -2.12 -4.10 -5.88
N HIS A 54 -1.15 -4.97 -5.67
CA HIS A 54 -0.86 -6.10 -6.53
C HIS A 54 -1.03 -7.39 -5.73
N PRO A 55 -2.18 -8.09 -5.85
CA PRO A 55 -2.54 -9.23 -5.00
C PRO A 55 -1.52 -10.38 -5.00
N LYS A 56 -0.84 -10.59 -6.13
CA LYS A 56 0.14 -11.66 -6.37
C LYS A 56 1.56 -11.14 -6.65
N GLY A 57 1.81 -9.89 -6.31
CA GLY A 57 3.10 -9.26 -6.51
C GLY A 57 3.15 -8.41 -7.77
N ASN A 58 4.08 -7.45 -7.77
CA ASN A 58 4.29 -6.58 -8.92
C ASN A 58 5.18 -7.25 -9.98
N LYS A 59 4.55 -7.88 -10.97
CA LYS A 59 5.22 -8.56 -12.09
C LYS A 59 6.22 -7.64 -12.84
N ASN A 60 5.88 -6.37 -12.99
CA ASN A 60 6.74 -5.38 -13.66
C ASN A 60 8.03 -5.08 -12.88
N LYS A 61 8.07 -5.45 -11.59
CA LYS A 61 9.25 -5.36 -10.73
C LYS A 61 9.85 -6.74 -10.43
N GLY A 62 9.41 -7.79 -11.14
CA GLY A 62 9.87 -9.16 -10.92
C GLY A 62 9.39 -9.79 -9.60
N VAL A 63 8.47 -9.15 -8.86
CA VAL A 63 7.98 -9.65 -7.58
C VAL A 63 6.80 -10.60 -7.81
N LYS A 64 6.87 -11.79 -7.21
CA LYS A 64 5.85 -12.85 -7.26
C LYS A 64 5.57 -13.37 -5.85
N ASP A 65 4.44 -14.06 -5.68
CA ASP A 65 4.07 -14.82 -4.47
C ASP A 65 3.98 -14.01 -3.15
N HIS A 66 4.04 -12.69 -3.26
CA HIS A 66 3.88 -11.75 -2.17
C HIS A 66 2.84 -10.70 -2.52
N LEU A 67 2.08 -10.24 -1.54
CA LEU A 67 1.26 -9.04 -1.70
C LEU A 67 2.18 -7.83 -1.86
N SER A 68 2.02 -7.04 -2.93
CA SER A 68 2.70 -5.75 -3.04
C SER A 68 1.69 -4.61 -2.92
N LEU A 69 2.05 -3.59 -2.14
CA LEU A 69 1.24 -2.40 -1.89
C LEU A 69 2.13 -1.17 -2.03
N TYR A 70 1.66 -0.18 -2.78
CA TYR A 70 2.39 1.06 -3.04
C TYR A 70 1.52 2.27 -2.75
N LEU A 71 2.13 3.33 -2.22
CA LEU A 71 1.56 4.67 -2.25
C LEU A 71 1.98 5.33 -3.57
N ALA A 72 1.00 5.87 -4.30
CA ALA A 72 1.23 6.57 -5.56
C ALA A 72 0.52 7.91 -5.55
N VAL A 73 1.11 8.90 -6.22
CA VAL A 73 0.41 10.17 -6.49
C VAL A 73 -0.64 9.94 -7.57
N ALA A 74 -1.82 10.51 -7.34
CA ALA A 74 -2.93 10.53 -8.28
C ALA A 74 -2.86 11.81 -9.14
N GLN A 75 -3.57 11.81 -10.28
CA GLN A 75 -3.70 12.98 -11.16
C GLN A 75 -2.35 13.60 -11.57
N THR A 76 -1.35 12.77 -11.88
CA THR A 76 0.01 13.25 -12.23
C THR A 76 0.06 14.13 -13.48
N SER A 77 -0.97 14.09 -14.34
CA SER A 77 -1.05 14.89 -15.56
C SER A 77 -1.21 16.39 -15.32
N SER A 78 -1.65 16.80 -14.13
CA SER A 78 -1.77 18.23 -13.77
C SER A 78 -0.52 18.78 -13.08
N LEU A 79 0.51 17.96 -12.88
CA LEU A 79 1.73 18.35 -12.18
C LEU A 79 2.80 18.79 -13.20
N PRO A 80 3.64 19.79 -12.87
CA PRO A 80 4.76 20.21 -13.72
C PRO A 80 5.73 19.06 -13.98
N SER A 81 6.44 19.01 -15.12
CA SER A 81 7.31 17.88 -15.46
C SER A 81 8.42 17.57 -14.44
N ASP A 82 8.92 18.56 -13.73
CA ASP A 82 10.06 18.43 -12.78
C ASP A 82 9.63 18.43 -11.31
N TRP A 83 8.37 18.10 -11.04
CA TRP A 83 7.87 18.10 -9.67
C TRP A 83 8.41 16.91 -8.84
N GLU A 84 8.65 17.17 -7.56
CA GLU A 84 8.98 16.15 -6.56
C GLU A 84 8.11 16.38 -5.32
N VAL A 85 7.74 15.30 -4.63
CA VAL A 85 7.16 15.36 -3.29
C VAL A 85 7.94 14.44 -2.36
N LYS A 86 8.41 15.00 -1.24
CA LYS A 86 9.05 14.23 -0.17
C LYS A 86 7.98 13.80 0.81
N VAL A 87 7.90 12.50 1.05
CA VAL A 87 6.90 11.92 1.97
C VAL A 87 7.53 10.96 2.96
N ILE A 88 7.05 11.05 4.19
CA ILE A 88 7.22 10.00 5.19
C ILE A 88 5.84 9.38 5.38
N PHE A 89 5.71 8.09 5.07
CA PHE A 89 4.46 7.38 5.22
C PHE A 89 4.68 6.04 5.92
N LYS A 90 3.60 5.52 6.49
CA LYS A 90 3.57 4.23 7.16
C LYS A 90 2.43 3.42 6.55
N LEU A 91 2.73 2.19 6.16
CA LEU A 91 1.74 1.24 5.65
C LEU A 91 1.33 0.28 6.76
N PHE A 92 0.05 -0.05 6.75
CA PHE A 92 -0.57 -0.89 7.77
C PHE A 92 -1.36 -2.01 7.10
N LEU A 93 -1.27 -3.20 7.67
CA LEU A 93 -2.14 -4.32 7.35
C LEU A 93 -2.97 -4.65 8.59
N TYR A 94 -4.29 -4.65 8.42
CA TYR A 94 -5.20 -4.98 9.51
C TYR A 94 -5.29 -6.50 9.71
N ASP A 95 -4.85 -6.97 10.88
CA ASP A 95 -4.98 -8.34 11.33
C ASP A 95 -6.33 -8.50 12.04
N GLN A 96 -7.30 -9.06 11.30
CA GLN A 96 -8.67 -9.25 11.78
C GLN A 96 -8.77 -10.26 12.93
N LEU A 97 -7.82 -11.18 13.07
CA LEU A 97 -7.83 -12.20 14.13
C LEU A 97 -7.41 -11.60 15.47
N ARG A 98 -6.46 -10.66 15.43
CA ARG A 98 -5.89 -10.03 16.63
C ARG A 98 -6.48 -8.65 16.94
N ASP A 99 -7.34 -8.14 16.06
CA ASP A 99 -7.90 -6.79 16.12
C ASP A 99 -6.80 -5.72 16.28
N LYS A 100 -5.76 -5.83 15.45
CA LYS A 100 -4.58 -4.96 15.48
C LYS A 100 -4.06 -4.68 14.08
N TYR A 101 -3.36 -3.56 13.94
CA TYR A 101 -2.67 -3.20 12.71
C TYR A 101 -1.20 -3.58 12.80
N LEU A 102 -0.76 -4.43 11.88
CA LEU A 102 0.66 -4.63 11.57
C LEU A 102 1.16 -3.43 10.78
N MET A 103 2.08 -2.68 11.37
CA MET A 103 2.78 -1.60 10.72
C MET A 103 4.17 -2.08 10.26
N LEU A 104 4.53 -1.69 9.04
CA LEU A 104 5.85 -1.88 8.45
C LEU A 104 6.62 -0.56 8.55
N GLU A 105 7.80 -0.58 9.21
CA GLU A 105 8.74 0.54 9.35
C GLU A 105 10.11 0.21 8.75
#